data_AF-A0A6V7I7S0-F1
#
_entry.id   AF-A0A6V7I7S0-F1
#
_cell.length_a   1.000
_cell.length_b   1.000
_cell.length_c   1.000
_cell.angle_alpha   90.00
_cell.angle_beta   90.00
_cell.angle_gamma   90.00
#
_symmetry.space_group_name_H-M   'P 1'
#
loop_
_entity.id
_entity.type
_entity.pdbx_description
1 polymer ?
#
loop_
_entity_poly.entity_id
_entity_poly.type
_entity_poly.pdbx_seq_one_letter_code
_entity_poly.pdbx_strand_id
1 'polypeptide(L)'
;ITVALGIHKLGQWYIKYKKSAEREVFHLVSEIINMVELHHQNSITTSPGGSQESYLAINHVRDNLIPPKDRKKMAGLWDTAVKFLDENESRIRREVQQVSGEEFHVWRWLPNLNTSNVAPSPSVNKKSKVWQGQAFETMEGSVNSPGISPTPCLKIRHMFDADV
;
A
#
# COMPACT_ATOMS: atom_id res chain seq x y z
N ILE A 1 39.64 8.68 -39.30
CA ILE A 1 39.98 8.76 -37.85
C ILE A 1 39.08 9.78 -37.12
N THR A 2 38.99 11.03 -37.57
CA THR A 2 38.14 12.08 -36.98
C THR A 2 36.64 11.73 -36.94
N VAL A 3 36.09 11.17 -38.03
CA VAL A 3 34.68 10.73 -38.09
C VAL A 3 34.37 9.62 -37.07
N ALA A 4 35.27 8.63 -36.95
CA ALA A 4 35.12 7.53 -36.00
C ALA A 4 35.16 8.03 -34.53
N LEU A 5 36.03 9.00 -34.23
CA LEU A 5 36.07 9.66 -32.92
C LEU A 5 34.79 10.45 -32.64
N GLY A 6 34.22 11.11 -33.65
CA GLY A 6 32.95 11.81 -33.57
C GLY A 6 31.78 10.87 -33.23
N ILE A 7 31.66 9.75 -33.95
CA ILE A 7 30.63 8.73 -33.70
C ILE A 7 30.78 8.15 -32.29
N HIS A 8 32.00 7.83 -31.86
CA HIS A 8 32.25 7.32 -30.51
C HIS A 8 31.88 8.33 -29.43
N LYS A 9 32.21 9.61 -29.60
CA LYS A 9 31.83 10.68 -28.67
C LYS A 9 30.31 10.88 -28.62
N LEU A 10 29.62 10.81 -29.76
CA LEU A 10 28.17 10.91 -29.84
C LEU A 10 27.49 9.72 -29.13
N GLY A 11 28.01 8.50 -29.33
CA GLY A 11 27.55 7.30 -28.64
C GLY A 11 27.74 7.40 -27.11
N GLN A 12 28.91 7.84 -26.66
CA GLN A 12 29.14 8.08 -25.22
C GLN A 12 28.22 9.17 -24.66
N TRP A 13 28.00 10.26 -25.40
CA TRP A 13 27.09 11.32 -25.00
C TRP A 13 25.65 10.81 -24.89
N TYR A 14 25.19 10.02 -25.87
CA TYR A 14 23.86 9.40 -25.85
C TYR A 14 23.68 8.45 -24.66
N ILE A 15 24.67 7.59 -24.37
CA ILE A 15 24.63 6.71 -23.20
C ILE A 15 24.60 7.54 -21.90
N LYS A 16 25.40 8.61 -21.81
CA LYS A 16 25.41 9.51 -20.63
C LYS A 16 24.07 10.24 -20.47
N TYR A 17 23.49 10.71 -21.57
CA TYR A 17 22.19 11.37 -21.60
C TYR A 17 21.09 10.43 -21.12
N LYS A 18 21.03 9.20 -21.68
CA LYS A 18 20.08 8.17 -21.27
C LYS A 18 20.20 7.82 -19.79
N LYS A 19 21.42 7.60 -19.30
CA LYS A 19 21.67 7.36 -17.87
C LYS A 19 21.22 8.52 -16.98
N SER A 20 21.35 9.76 -17.46
CA SER A 20 20.89 10.93 -16.71
C SER A 20 19.37 10.98 -16.63
N ALA A 21 18.68 10.74 -17.73
CA ALA A 21 17.22 10.69 -17.76
C ALA A 21 16.67 9.57 -16.86
N GLU A 22 17.28 8.39 -16.89
CA GLU A 22 16.91 7.28 -15.99
C GLU A 22 17.10 7.65 -14.51
N ARG A 23 18.23 8.30 -14.17
CA ARG A 23 18.46 8.79 -12.80
C ARG A 23 17.41 9.81 -12.34
N GLU A 24 16.97 10.70 -13.22
CA GLU A 24 15.92 11.67 -12.89
C GLU A 24 14.57 10.98 -12.61
N VAL A 25 14.23 9.94 -13.39
CA VAL A 25 13.03 9.12 -13.10
C VAL A 25 13.15 8.44 -11.75
N PHE A 26 14.25 7.74 -11.48
CA PHE A 26 14.45 7.05 -10.20
C PHE A 26 14.49 7.99 -9.00
N HIS A 27 15.07 9.17 -9.18
CA HIS A 27 15.06 10.22 -8.17
C HIS A 27 13.62 10.65 -7.86
N LEU A 28 12.81 10.91 -8.89
CA LEU A 28 11.40 11.29 -8.72
C LEU A 28 10.59 10.17 -8.05
N VAL A 29 10.80 8.90 -8.45
CA VAL A 29 10.17 7.74 -7.83
C VAL A 29 10.53 7.65 -6.34
N SER A 30 11.80 7.84 -5.99
CA SER A 30 12.26 7.81 -4.60
C SER A 30 11.59 8.90 -3.76
N GLU A 31 11.47 10.11 -4.29
CA GLU A 31 10.78 11.22 -3.63
C GLU A 31 9.29 10.93 -3.40
N ILE A 32 8.62 10.32 -4.40
CA ILE A 32 7.23 9.86 -4.26
C ILE A 32 7.11 8.84 -3.13
N ILE A 33 7.97 7.82 -3.12
CA ILE A 33 7.93 6.74 -2.12
C ILE A 33 8.12 7.33 -0.72
N ASN A 34 9.14 8.16 -0.53
CA ASN A 34 9.45 8.78 0.75
C ASN A 34 8.27 9.63 1.25
N MET A 35 7.65 10.42 0.38
CA MET A 35 6.49 11.24 0.75
C MET A 35 5.29 10.40 1.23
N VAL A 36 4.96 9.33 0.50
CA VAL A 36 3.84 8.44 0.83
C VAL A 36 4.13 7.66 2.13
N GLU A 37 5.37 7.19 2.32
CA GLU A 37 5.81 6.51 3.54
C GLU A 37 5.76 7.42 4.77
N LEU A 38 6.28 8.66 4.65
CA LEU A 38 6.24 9.65 5.73
C LEU A 38 4.80 10.02 6.11
N HIS A 39 3.92 10.20 5.12
CA HIS A 39 2.50 10.45 5.38
C HIS A 39 1.86 9.28 6.13
N HIS A 40 2.19 8.04 5.73
CA HIS A 40 1.75 6.85 6.44
C HIS A 40 2.24 6.82 7.89
N GLN A 41 3.53 7.04 8.12
CA GLN A 41 4.10 7.03 9.46
C GLN A 41 3.46 8.10 10.37
N ASN A 42 3.23 9.31 9.84
CA ASN A 42 2.59 10.40 10.56
C ASN A 42 1.12 10.10 10.88
N SER A 43 0.40 9.43 9.98
CA SER A 43 -0.99 9.04 10.22
C SER A 43 -1.12 8.01 11.35
N ILE A 44 -0.16 7.08 11.45
CA ILE A 44 -0.12 6.08 12.53
C ILE A 44 0.13 6.75 13.89
N THR A 45 1.07 7.70 13.97
CA THR A 45 1.44 8.35 15.24
C THR A 45 0.37 9.33 15.73
N THR A 46 -0.30 10.03 14.83
CA THR A 46 -1.27 11.09 15.18
C THR A 46 -2.63 10.53 15.57
N SER A 47 -2.98 9.30 15.16
CA SER A 47 -4.26 8.67 15.46
C SER A 47 -4.10 7.20 15.87
N PRO A 48 -3.57 6.93 17.08
CA PRO A 48 -3.45 5.58 17.62
C PRO A 48 -4.84 5.03 17.98
N GLY A 49 -5.57 4.52 17.00
CA GLY A 49 -6.89 3.90 17.18
C GLY A 49 -7.97 4.33 16.19
N GLY A 50 -7.69 5.30 15.32
CA GLY A 50 -8.60 5.74 14.27
C GLY A 50 -8.43 4.92 13.00
N SER A 51 -9.53 4.46 12.42
CA SER A 51 -9.60 3.78 11.11
C SER A 51 -9.34 4.73 9.93
N GLN A 52 -8.51 5.75 10.11
CA GLN A 52 -8.14 6.65 9.03
C GLN A 52 -7.20 5.89 8.10
N GLU A 53 -7.75 5.42 6.99
CA GLU A 53 -6.96 4.85 5.91
C GLU A 53 -5.95 5.90 5.45
N SER A 54 -4.66 5.55 5.50
CA SER A 54 -3.60 6.47 5.08
C SER A 54 -3.48 6.44 3.57
N TYR A 55 -4.22 7.34 2.93
CA TYR A 55 -4.16 7.56 1.49
C TYR A 55 -3.74 9.00 1.20
N LEU A 56 -3.04 9.19 0.09
CA LEU A 56 -2.56 10.48 -0.38
C LEU A 56 -2.96 10.69 -1.83
N ALA A 57 -3.64 11.80 -2.14
CA ALA A 57 -4.06 12.07 -3.51
C ALA A 57 -2.86 12.25 -4.44
N ILE A 58 -2.88 11.60 -5.60
CA ILE A 58 -1.76 11.65 -6.58
C ILE A 58 -1.52 13.10 -7.02
N ASN A 59 -2.59 13.87 -7.21
CA ASN A 59 -2.50 15.30 -7.52
C ASN A 59 -1.76 16.07 -6.43
N HIS A 60 -2.01 15.76 -5.15
CA HIS A 60 -1.33 16.42 -4.04
C HIS A 60 0.16 16.08 -4.00
N VAL A 61 0.53 14.82 -4.23
CA VAL A 61 1.95 14.41 -4.29
C VAL A 61 2.67 15.14 -5.43
N ARG A 62 2.09 15.15 -6.63
CA ARG A 62 2.65 15.86 -7.77
C ARG A 62 2.87 17.33 -7.47
N ASP A 63 1.88 17.96 -6.84
CA ASP A 63 1.89 19.40 -6.58
C ASP A 63 2.90 19.79 -5.48
N ASN A 64 3.22 18.88 -4.55
CA ASN A 64 4.30 19.07 -3.57
C ASN A 64 5.69 18.84 -4.18
N LEU A 65 5.84 17.85 -5.06
CA LEU A 65 7.13 17.49 -5.65
C LEU A 65 7.54 18.38 -6.83
N ILE A 66 6.57 18.87 -7.61
CA ILE A 66 6.81 19.59 -8.86
C ILE A 66 6.20 21.00 -8.79
N PRO A 67 7.05 22.04 -8.75
CA PRO A 67 6.59 23.42 -8.78
C PRO A 67 5.71 23.70 -10.02
N PRO A 68 4.70 24.59 -9.93
CA PRO A 68 3.79 24.88 -11.04
C PRO A 68 4.47 25.25 -12.36
N LYS A 69 5.65 25.89 -12.29
CA LYS A 69 6.45 26.30 -13.45
C LYS A 69 6.97 25.12 -14.27
N ASP A 70 7.31 24.01 -13.61
CA ASP A 70 7.97 22.87 -14.23
C ASP A 70 7.01 21.72 -14.60
N ARG A 71 5.72 21.81 -14.20
CA ARG A 71 4.71 20.77 -14.43
C ARG A 71 4.63 20.31 -15.88
N LYS A 72 4.63 21.25 -16.84
CA LYS A 72 4.57 20.92 -18.27
C LYS A 72 5.84 20.22 -18.77
N LYS A 73 7.00 20.64 -18.27
CA LYS A 73 8.30 20.08 -18.66
C LYS A 73 8.50 18.69 -18.08
N MET A 74 8.09 18.48 -16.83
CA MET A 74 8.26 17.23 -16.10
C MET A 74 7.10 16.24 -16.27
N ALA A 75 6.05 16.57 -17.02
CA ALA A 75 4.88 15.70 -17.22
C ALA A 75 5.27 14.30 -17.75
N GLY A 76 6.11 14.23 -18.79
CA GLY A 76 6.56 12.93 -19.32
C GLY A 76 7.42 12.13 -18.34
N LEU A 77 8.23 12.82 -17.52
CA LEU A 77 9.03 12.18 -16.46
C LEU A 77 8.11 11.63 -15.37
N TRP A 78 7.09 12.41 -14.99
CA TRP A 78 6.07 12.04 -14.02
C TRP A 78 5.30 10.80 -14.49
N ASP A 79 4.81 10.78 -15.72
CA ASP A 79 4.06 9.62 -16.24
C ASP A 79 4.92 8.35 -16.28
N THR A 80 6.21 8.50 -16.62
CA THR A 80 7.17 7.39 -16.59
C THR A 80 7.41 6.89 -15.17
N ALA A 81 7.57 7.79 -14.20
CA ALA A 81 7.75 7.45 -12.78
C ALA A 81 6.50 6.75 -12.21
N VAL A 82 5.32 7.27 -12.51
CA VAL A 82 4.00 6.74 -12.11
C VAL A 82 3.80 5.33 -12.67
N LYS A 83 4.16 5.10 -13.94
CA LYS A 83 4.14 3.78 -14.56
C LYS A 83 5.14 2.83 -13.92
N PHE A 84 6.37 3.28 -13.68
CA PHE A 84 7.39 2.48 -13.01
C PHE A 84 6.94 2.03 -11.62
N LEU A 85 6.28 2.94 -10.88
CA LEU A 85 5.75 2.64 -9.54
C LEU A 85 4.68 1.54 -9.59
N ASP A 86 3.73 1.61 -10.53
CA ASP A 86 2.70 0.56 -10.66
C ASP A 86 3.27 -0.82 -11.00
N GLU A 87 4.31 -0.85 -11.83
CA GLU A 87 4.90 -2.11 -12.32
C GLU A 87 5.90 -2.72 -11.34
N ASN A 88 6.59 -1.91 -10.51
CA ASN A 88 7.75 -2.35 -9.74
C ASN A 88 7.65 -2.10 -8.22
N GLU A 89 6.75 -1.24 -7.75
CA GLU A 89 6.62 -0.94 -6.32
C GLU A 89 5.37 -1.57 -5.72
N SER A 90 5.57 -2.62 -4.92
CA SER A 90 4.47 -3.35 -4.26
C SER A 90 3.98 -2.70 -2.97
N ARG A 91 4.79 -1.83 -2.34
CA ARG A 91 4.44 -1.14 -1.08
C ARG A 91 3.46 0.00 -1.29
N ILE A 92 3.22 0.43 -2.54
CA ILE A 92 2.28 1.50 -2.84
C ILE A 92 1.21 0.95 -3.77
N ARG A 93 -0.05 1.13 -3.41
CA ARG A 93 -1.19 0.77 -4.26
C ARG A 93 -1.87 2.03 -4.78
N ARG A 94 -2.09 2.08 -6.09
CA ARG A 94 -3.01 3.05 -6.70
C ARG A 94 -4.44 2.59 -6.57
N GLU A 95 -5.30 3.47 -6.06
CA GLU A 95 -6.71 3.22 -5.85
C GLU A 95 -7.52 4.46 -6.21
N VAL A 96 -8.80 4.29 -6.53
CA VAL A 96 -9.76 5.39 -6.68
C VAL A 96 -10.57 5.46 -5.40
N GLN A 97 -10.50 6.61 -4.71
CA GLN A 97 -11.20 6.85 -3.46
C GLN A 97 -12.22 7.98 -3.63
N GLN A 98 -13.41 7.82 -3.05
CA GLN A 98 -14.37 8.91 -2.95
C GLN A 98 -13.97 9.86 -1.80
N VAL A 99 -13.65 11.10 -2.15
CA VAL A 99 -13.41 12.19 -1.20
C VAL A 99 -14.46 13.26 -1.46
N SER A 100 -15.32 13.53 -0.48
CA SER A 100 -16.37 14.55 -0.58
C SER A 100 -17.34 14.36 -1.77
N GLY A 101 -17.58 13.11 -2.19
CA GLY A 101 -18.47 12.77 -3.31
C GLY A 101 -17.84 12.83 -4.70
N GLU A 102 -16.54 13.14 -4.79
CA GLU A 102 -15.77 13.08 -6.03
C GLU A 102 -14.72 11.95 -5.97
N GLU A 103 -14.48 11.31 -7.12
CA GLU A 103 -13.51 10.23 -7.26
C GLU A 103 -12.10 10.77 -7.51
N PHE A 104 -11.18 10.46 -6.60
CA PHE A 104 -9.78 10.82 -6.73
C PHE A 104 -8.89 9.60 -6.83
N HIS A 105 -7.88 9.70 -7.69
CA HIS A 105 -6.79 8.74 -7.68
C HIS A 105 -5.88 9.02 -6.48
N VAL A 106 -5.69 8.01 -5.65
CA VAL A 106 -4.90 8.08 -4.43
C VAL A 106 -3.83 6.99 -4.43
N TRP A 107 -2.75 7.26 -3.71
CA TRP A 107 -1.75 6.27 -3.33
C TRP A 107 -1.93 5.89 -1.87
N ARG A 108 -2.02 4.59 -1.63
CA ARG A 108 -2.11 3.99 -0.29
C ARG A 108 -0.83 3.22 0.00
N TRP A 109 -0.21 3.48 1.16
CA TRP A 109 0.90 2.67 1.63
C TRP A 109 0.41 1.32 2.14
N LEU A 110 1.02 0.25 1.66
CA LEU A 110 0.78 -1.12 2.10
C LEU A 110 1.92 -1.51 3.04
N PRO A 111 1.67 -1.61 4.36
CA PRO A 111 2.68 -2.12 5.28
C PRO A 111 2.98 -3.57 4.93
N ASN A 112 4.27 -3.95 4.95
CA ASN A 112 4.67 -5.32 4.73
C ASN A 112 4.00 -6.23 5.78
N LEU A 113 3.31 -7.28 5.35
CA LEU A 113 2.60 -8.23 6.22
C LEU A 113 3.52 -8.98 7.23
N ASN A 114 4.84 -8.72 7.22
CA ASN A 114 5.78 -9.23 8.22
C ASN A 114 5.91 -8.33 9.46
N THR A 115 5.41 -7.08 9.44
CA THR A 115 5.33 -6.25 10.64
C THR A 115 3.97 -6.46 11.29
N SER A 116 3.91 -7.41 12.21
CA SER A 116 2.72 -7.79 12.96
C SER A 116 2.19 -6.72 13.92
N ASN A 117 2.51 -5.44 13.74
CA ASN A 117 2.25 -4.39 14.73
C ASN A 117 1.47 -3.16 14.21
N VAL A 118 0.89 -3.18 13.01
CA VAL A 118 0.01 -2.07 12.57
C VAL A 118 -1.35 -2.59 12.15
N ALA A 119 -2.37 -1.91 12.69
CA ALA A 119 -3.73 -2.35 12.87
C ALA A 119 -4.50 -2.70 11.56
N PRO A 120 -5.56 -3.52 11.67
CA PRO A 120 -6.35 -3.98 10.56
C PRO A 120 -7.23 -2.87 9.97
N SER A 121 -7.55 -3.03 8.68
CA SER A 121 -8.72 -2.43 8.02
C SER A 121 -9.96 -2.41 8.95
N PRO A 122 -10.84 -1.40 8.88
CA PRO A 122 -12.05 -1.32 9.70
C PRO A 122 -13.18 -2.24 9.21
N SER A 123 -12.83 -3.40 8.65
CA SER A 123 -13.75 -4.51 8.51
C SER A 123 -13.03 -5.77 8.95
N VAL A 124 -13.66 -6.50 9.87
CA VAL A 124 -13.22 -7.76 10.50
C VAL A 124 -12.49 -7.55 11.83
N ASN A 125 -13.32 -7.52 12.87
CA ASN A 125 -13.08 -7.94 14.25
C ASN A 125 -11.68 -8.49 14.54
N LYS A 126 -10.97 -7.81 15.45
CA LYS A 126 -9.78 -8.31 16.14
C LYS A 126 -10.11 -9.62 16.87
N LYS A 127 -9.94 -10.75 16.19
CA LYS A 127 -9.76 -12.06 16.81
C LYS A 127 -8.58 -12.69 16.07
N SER A 128 -7.63 -13.18 16.85
CA SER A 128 -6.38 -13.81 16.40
C SER A 128 -6.61 -14.69 15.17
N LYS A 129 -5.65 -14.64 14.24
CA LYS A 129 -5.63 -15.47 13.03
C LYS A 129 -5.37 -16.93 13.44
N VAL A 130 -6.39 -17.57 14.00
CA VAL A 130 -6.52 -19.02 14.16
C VAL A 130 -7.27 -19.52 12.94
N TRP A 131 -6.95 -20.72 12.44
CA TRP A 131 -7.75 -21.36 11.39
C TRP A 131 -9.21 -21.29 11.77
N GLN A 132 -10.01 -20.73 10.86
CA GLN A 132 -11.38 -20.26 11.05
C GLN A 132 -12.31 -21.39 11.54
N GLY A 133 -12.29 -21.64 12.85
CA GLY A 133 -12.93 -22.80 13.49
C GLY A 133 -14.20 -22.46 14.27
N GLN A 134 -14.72 -21.24 14.17
CA GLN A 134 -15.98 -20.87 14.82
C GLN A 134 -16.79 -19.94 13.91
N ALA A 135 -17.67 -20.53 13.10
CA ALA A 135 -18.45 -19.82 12.08
C ALA A 135 -19.65 -19.03 12.65
N PHE A 136 -19.93 -19.09 13.95
CA PHE A 136 -21.03 -18.36 14.59
C PHE A 136 -20.79 -18.19 16.09
N GLU A 137 -21.23 -17.06 16.65
CA GLU A 137 -21.28 -16.85 18.09
C GLU A 137 -22.35 -17.76 18.69
N THR A 138 -21.93 -18.90 19.25
CA THR A 138 -22.81 -19.79 19.99
C THR A 138 -23.12 -19.15 21.34
N MET A 139 -24.13 -18.27 21.38
CA MET A 139 -24.76 -17.93 22.65
C MET A 139 -25.45 -19.20 23.18
N GLU A 140 -25.22 -19.52 24.44
CA GLU A 140 -25.77 -20.69 25.10
C GLU A 140 -27.30 -20.56 25.14
N GLY A 141 -28.01 -21.45 24.44
CA GLY A 141 -29.45 -21.36 24.16
C GLY A 141 -29.82 -21.00 22.72
N SER A 142 -28.84 -20.75 21.83
CA SER A 142 -29.10 -20.58 20.40
C SER A 142 -29.67 -21.86 19.77
N VAL A 143 -30.70 -21.70 18.93
CA VAL A 143 -31.35 -22.79 18.18
C VAL A 143 -30.38 -23.58 17.30
N ASN A 144 -29.22 -22.98 16.96
CA ASN A 144 -28.17 -23.59 16.16
C ASN A 144 -27.19 -24.45 16.98
N SER A 145 -27.31 -24.48 18.32
CA SER A 145 -26.49 -25.29 19.21
C SER A 145 -27.35 -26.00 20.25
N PRO A 146 -28.12 -27.05 19.86
CA PRO A 146 -28.91 -27.80 20.82
C PRO A 146 -28.02 -28.38 21.93
N GLY A 147 -28.53 -28.37 23.16
CA GLY A 147 -27.81 -28.87 24.33
C GLY A 147 -27.42 -30.35 24.18
N ILE A 148 -28.28 -31.11 23.50
CA ILE A 148 -28.13 -32.53 23.19
C ILE A 148 -27.85 -32.69 21.70
N SER A 149 -26.81 -33.47 21.36
CA SER A 149 -26.49 -33.76 19.96
C SER A 149 -27.52 -34.73 19.35
N PRO A 150 -28.04 -34.46 18.14
CA PRO A 150 -29.01 -35.34 17.48
C PRO A 150 -28.41 -36.66 16.99
N THR A 151 -27.08 -36.79 17.03
CA THR A 151 -26.33 -37.98 16.63
C THR A 151 -25.55 -38.55 17.83
N PRO A 152 -25.41 -39.88 17.96
CA PRO A 152 -24.74 -40.54 19.08
C PRO A 152 -23.20 -40.46 19.00
N CYS A 153 -22.66 -39.41 18.38
CA CYS A 153 -21.23 -39.14 18.37
C CYS A 153 -20.84 -38.33 19.62
N LEU A 154 -19.76 -38.74 20.26
CA LEU A 154 -19.24 -38.09 21.46
C LEU A 154 -18.82 -36.65 21.11
N LYS A 155 -19.60 -35.66 21.56
CA LYS A 155 -19.28 -34.24 21.39
C LYS A 155 -18.36 -33.79 22.52
N ILE A 156 -17.05 -33.82 22.29
CA ILE A 156 -16.06 -33.27 23.21
C ILE A 156 -16.19 -31.74 23.16
N ARG A 157 -16.70 -31.14 24.24
CA ARG A 157 -16.71 -29.68 24.47
C ARG A 157 -15.66 -29.36 25.54
N HIS A 158 -15.07 -28.16 25.49
CA HIS A 158 -14.14 -27.67 26.52
C HIS A 158 -12.90 -28.56 26.71
N MET A 159 -12.23 -28.93 25.62
CA MET A 159 -10.97 -29.68 25.68
C MET A 159 -9.76 -28.81 26.07
N PHE A 160 -9.95 -27.49 26.08
CA PHE A 160 -8.94 -26.50 26.47
C PHE A 160 -9.59 -25.56 27.46
N ASP A 161 -9.43 -25.83 28.74
CA ASP A 161 -9.66 -24.81 29.76
C ASP A 161 -8.52 -23.80 29.65
N ALA A 162 -8.88 -22.54 29.46
CA ALA A 162 -7.93 -21.43 29.47
C ALA A 162 -7.62 -21.08 30.94
N ASP A 163 -6.88 -21.95 31.61
CA ASP A 163 -6.29 -21.65 32.91
C ASP A 163 -4.86 -21.13 32.74
N VAL A 164 -4.70 -19.84 33.07
CA VAL A 164 -3.47 -19.03 33.31
C VAL A 164 -2.62 -18.66 32.10
#